data_AF-A0A3D1PBS2-F1
#
_entry.id   AF-A0A3D1PBS2-F1
#
_cell.length_a   1.000
_cell.length_b   1.000
_cell.length_c   1.000
_cell.angle_alpha   90.00
_cell.angle_beta   90.00
_cell.angle_gamma   90.00
#
_symmetry.space_group_name_H-M   'P 1'
#
loop_
_entity.id
_entity.type
_entity.pdbx_description
1 polymer ?
#
loop_
_entity_poly.entity_id
_entity_poly.type
_entity_poly.pdbx_seq_one_letter_code
_entity_poly.pdbx_strand_id
1 'polypeptide(L)' 'DNVLWGGKVADSQFQNSSTLAIRALNQKLHHDERITLSLVPIADGLTLALKR' A
#
# COMPACT_ATOMS: atom_id res chain seq x y z
N ASP A 1 1.23 -5.72 5.31
CA ASP A 1 2.27 -5.12 6.17
C ASP A 1 3.34 -4.49 5.27
N ASN A 2 4.13 -3.54 5.78
CA ASN A 2 5.18 -2.80 5.04
C ASN A 2 4.68 -2.00 3.82
N VAL A 3 3.45 -1.50 3.85
CA VAL A 3 2.85 -0.79 2.69
C VAL A 3 3.43 0.60 2.46
N LEU A 4 4.15 1.17 3.43
CA LEU A 4 4.91 2.41 3.26
C LEU A 4 6.35 2.16 2.77
N TRP A 5 6.91 0.95 3.00
CA TRP A 5 8.24 0.52 2.53
C TRP A 5 9.35 1.53 2.84
N GLY A 6 9.43 1.98 4.09
CA GLY A 6 10.34 3.03 4.55
C GLY A 6 10.10 4.40 3.89
N GLY A 7 8.87 4.66 3.45
CA GLY A 7 8.48 5.87 2.72
C GLY A 7 8.78 5.83 1.21
N LYS A 8 9.50 4.81 0.71
CA LYS A 8 9.94 4.73 -0.69
C LYS A 8 8.79 4.62 -1.69
N VAL A 9 7.64 4.10 -1.24
CA VAL A 9 6.42 4.05 -2.07
C VAL A 9 5.94 5.46 -2.44
N ALA A 10 6.19 6.47 -1.61
CA ALA A 10 5.84 7.86 -1.88
C ALA A 10 6.87 8.61 -2.76
N ASP A 11 8.11 8.11 -2.87
CA ASP A 11 9.17 8.71 -3.68
C ASP A 11 9.06 8.32 -5.16
N SER A 12 8.54 9.21 -6.00
CA SER A 12 8.32 8.97 -7.43
C SER A 12 9.59 8.64 -8.23
N GLN A 13 10.78 8.95 -7.72
CA GLN A 13 12.05 8.62 -8.38
C GLN A 13 12.56 7.22 -8.03
N PHE A 14 12.03 6.61 -6.97
CA PHE A 14 12.41 5.26 -6.57
C PHE A 14 11.56 4.21 -7.32
N GLN A 15 12.22 3.44 -8.21
CA GLN A 15 11.55 2.57 -9.19
C GLN A 15 12.01 1.10 -9.14
N ASN A 16 12.49 0.62 -8.00
CA ASN A 16 12.86 -0.79 -7.89
C ASN A 16 11.63 -1.72 -7.97
N SER A 17 11.84 -2.98 -8.34
CA SER A 17 10.77 -3.96 -8.57
C SER A 17 9.83 -4.12 -7.37
N SER A 18 10.37 -4.17 -6.15
CA SER A 18 9.57 -4.28 -4.93
C SER A 18 8.67 -3.07 -4.69
N THR A 19 9.18 -1.85 -4.89
CA THR A 19 8.41 -0.61 -4.70
C THR A 19 7.30 -0.49 -5.73
N LEU A 20 7.60 -0.84 -6.99
CA LEU A 20 6.59 -0.89 -8.05
C LEU A 20 5.49 -1.90 -7.75
N ALA A 21 5.84 -3.09 -7.25
CA ALA A 21 4.86 -4.11 -6.85
C ALA A 21 3.96 -3.63 -5.70
N ILE A 22 4.53 -2.99 -4.68
CA ILE A 22 3.77 -2.44 -3.55
C ILE A 22 2.85 -1.29 -4.01
N ARG A 23 3.32 -0.40 -4.92
CA ARG A 23 2.47 0.65 -5.51
C ARG A 23 1.28 0.07 -6.26
N ALA A 24 1.52 -0.93 -7.12
CA ALA A 24 0.47 -1.58 -7.88
C ALA A 24 -0.55 -2.27 -6.95
N LEU A 25 -0.07 -2.92 -5.88
CA LEU A 25 -0.94 -3.51 -4.86
C LEU A 25 -1.79 -2.45 -4.15
N ASN A 26 -1.18 -1.35 -3.70
CA ASN A 26 -1.88 -0.26 -3.03
C ASN A 26 -2.94 0.37 -3.95
N GLN A 27 -2.62 0.59 -5.22
CA GLN A 27 -3.57 1.10 -6.22
C GLN A 27 -4.73 0.13 -6.46
N LYS A 28 -4.46 -1.18 -6.55
CA LYS A 28 -5.49 -2.20 -6.71
C LYS A 28 -6.45 -2.21 -5.52
N LEU A 29 -5.92 -2.21 -4.30
CA LEU A 29 -6.74 -2.23 -3.08
C LEU A 29 -7.57 -0.97 -2.91
N HIS A 30 -7.04 0.20 -3.30
CA HIS A 30 -7.76 1.47 -3.22
C HIS A 30 -9.03 1.49 -4.09
N HIS A 31 -9.05 0.74 -5.20
CA HIS A 31 -10.20 0.66 -6.12
C HIS A 31 -11.01 -0.64 -5.97
N ASP A 32 -10.71 -1.47 -4.96
CA ASP A 32 -11.43 -2.73 -4.76
C ASP A 32 -12.71 -2.48 -3.95
N GLU A 33 -13.84 -2.44 -4.64
CA GLU A 33 -15.16 -2.19 -4.03
C GLU A 33 -15.63 -3.30 -3.08
N ARG A 34 -14.98 -4.48 -3.10
CA ARG A 34 -15.31 -5.62 -2.25
C ARG A 34 -14.84 -5.44 -0.81
N ILE A 35 -14.01 -4.42 -0.58
CA ILE A 35 -13.40 -4.16 0.72
C ILE A 35 -13.63 -2.71 1.15
N THR A 36 -13.68 -2.50 2.47
CA THR A 36 -13.47 -1.19 3.08
C THR A 36 -12.01 -1.11 3.50
N LEU A 37 -11.30 -0.08 3.02
CA LEU A 37 -9.86 0.07 3.20
C LEU A 37 -9.53 1.13 4.24
N SER A 38 -8.56 0.87 5.12
CA SER A 38 -7.96 1.85 6.01
C SER A 38 -6.45 1.67 6.05
N LEU A 39 -5.71 2.75 5.80
CA LEU A 39 -4.25 2.79 5.94
C LEU A 39 -3.91 3.38 7.31
N VAL A 40 -3.25 2.59 8.16
CA VAL A 40 -2.87 2.99 9.51
C VAL A 40 -1.34 3.08 9.60
N PRO A 41 -0.77 4.22 10.05
CA PRO A 41 0.68 4.41 10.13
C PRO A 41 1.27 3.77 11.39
N ILE A 42 1.07 2.45 11.56
CA ILE A 42 1.74 1.65 12.58
C ILE A 42 2.91 0.90 11.92
N ALA A 43 4.07 0.90 12.57
CA ALA A 43 5.32 0.35 12.05
C ALA A 43 5.65 0.90 10.64
N ASP A 44 5.90 0.04 9.66
CA ASP A 44 6.22 0.42 8.28
C ASP A 44 4.96 0.52 7.38
N GLY A 45 3.83 0.85 8.00
CA GLY A 45 2.53 0.98 7.38
C GLY A 45 1.77 -0.34 7.34
N LEU A 46 0.52 -0.30 7.81
CA LEU A 46 -0.41 -1.41 7.77
C LEU A 46 -1.69 -1.01 7.03
N THR A 47 -2.02 -1.77 5.97
CA THR A 47 -3.33 -1.68 5.32
C THR A 47 -4.28 -2.69 5.93
N LEU A 48 -5.38 -2.21 6.48
CA LEU A 48 -6.52 -3.02 6.89
C LEU A 48 -7.54 -3.06 5.75
N ALA A 49 -7.93 -4.27 5.36
CA ALA A 49 -8.94 -4.51 4.33
C ALA A 49 -10.07 -5.34 4.96
N LEU A 50 -11.20 -4.71 5.25
CA LEU A 50 -12.38 -5.40 5.75
C LEU A 50 -13.25 -5.83 4.57
N LYS A 51 -13.42 -7.13 4.39
CA LYS A 51 -14.33 -7.68 3.37
C LYS A 51 -15.78 -7.34 3.71
N ARG A 52 -16.57 -6.95 2.71
CA ARG A 52 -18.02 -6.81 2.82
C ARG A 52 -18.75 -8.16 2.77
#